data_AF-G1V6D6-F1
#
_entry.id   AF-G1V6D6-F1
#
_cell.length_a   1.000
_cell.length_b   1.000
_cell.length_c   1.000
_cell.angle_alpha   90.00
_cell.angle_beta   90.00
_cell.angle_gamma   90.00
#
_symmetry.space_group_name_H-M   'P 1'
#
loop_
_entity.id
_entity.type
_entity.pdbx_description
1 polymer ?
#
loop_
_entity_poly.entity_id
_entity_poly.type
_entity_poly.pdbx_seq_one_letter_code
_entity_poly.pdbx_strand_id
1 'polypeptide(L)'
;MFRSCAAVWARQPRSAAGLEKLVKAAFGVEARVEPFRGAWIDLPEEDLTRLGGRDAGNARLGSTALLGSRVFDASAGITLRLGPLTEAQRRMFLPPPAGTCRADLLALVRWYLGDMGCEIVLERQGGTGRKYGC
;
A
#
# COMPACT_ATOMS: atom_id res chain seq x y z
N MET A 1 -5.59 -3.67 -38.43
CA MET A 1 -4.66 -4.51 -37.64
C MET A 1 -4.75 -4.30 -36.11
N PHE A 2 -5.75 -3.58 -35.56
CA PHE A 2 -5.87 -3.35 -34.11
C PHE A 2 -7.33 -3.49 -33.61
N ARG A 3 -8.01 -4.61 -33.91
CA ARG A 3 -9.40 -4.84 -33.44
C ARG A 3 -9.49 -5.64 -32.12
N SER A 4 -8.40 -6.27 -31.65
CA SER A 4 -8.40 -7.09 -30.43
C SER A 4 -7.95 -6.36 -29.16
N CYS A 5 -7.51 -5.10 -29.24
CA CYS A 5 -7.04 -4.34 -28.08
C CYS A 5 -8.18 -3.81 -27.18
N ALA A 6 -9.46 -4.02 -27.54
CA ALA A 6 -10.60 -3.55 -26.75
C ALA A 6 -10.54 -4.01 -25.28
N ALA A 7 -10.11 -5.25 -25.00
CA ALA A 7 -9.96 -5.76 -23.64
C ALA A 7 -8.77 -5.14 -22.87
N VAL A 8 -7.69 -4.78 -23.58
CA VAL A 8 -6.53 -4.07 -23.00
C VAL A 8 -6.90 -2.63 -22.67
N TRP A 9 -7.75 -1.99 -23.48
CA TRP A 9 -8.20 -0.61 -23.27
C TRP A 9 -9.36 -0.52 -22.28
N ALA A 10 -10.16 -1.59 -22.17
CA ALA A 10 -11.21 -1.72 -21.14
C ALA A 10 -10.62 -1.97 -19.74
N ARG A 11 -9.48 -2.66 -19.66
CA ARG A 11 -8.70 -2.77 -18.42
C ARG A 11 -7.93 -1.46 -18.22
N GLN A 12 -8.51 -0.52 -17.49
CA GLN A 12 -7.72 0.57 -16.92
C GLN A 12 -6.69 -0.06 -15.96
N PRO A 13 -5.39 -0.10 -16.30
CA PRO A 13 -4.41 -0.62 -15.38
C PRO A 13 -4.41 0.25 -14.14
N ARG A 14 -4.51 -0.38 -12.96
CA ARG A 14 -4.44 0.28 -11.66
C ARG A 14 -3.04 0.86 -11.47
N SER A 15 -2.83 2.04 -12.04
CA SER A 15 -1.55 2.74 -12.04
C SER A 15 -1.47 3.70 -10.86
N ALA A 16 -0.24 3.98 -10.42
CA ALA A 16 0.05 5.02 -9.43
C ALA A 16 -0.55 6.37 -9.85
N ALA A 17 -0.32 6.79 -11.10
CA ALA A 17 -0.88 8.04 -11.63
C ALA A 17 -2.42 8.06 -11.65
N GLY A 18 -3.07 6.91 -11.85
CA GLY A 18 -4.53 6.80 -11.76
C GLY A 18 -5.03 7.02 -10.33
N LEU A 19 -4.34 6.46 -9.33
CA LEU A 19 -4.67 6.68 -7.93
C LEU A 19 -4.45 8.15 -7.52
N GLU A 20 -3.33 8.75 -7.93
CA GLU A 20 -3.03 10.18 -7.66
C GLU A 20 -4.14 11.09 -8.20
N LYS A 21 -4.58 10.86 -9.45
CA LYS A 21 -5.69 11.61 -10.06
C LYS A 21 -7.01 11.40 -9.32
N LEU A 22 -7.27 10.17 -8.87
CA LEU A 22 -8.51 9.84 -8.18
C LEU A 22 -8.56 10.49 -6.78
N VAL A 23 -7.44 10.49 -6.05
CA VAL A 23 -7.31 11.20 -4.77
C VAL A 23 -7.47 12.70 -4.97
N LYS A 24 -6.84 13.27 -6.01
CA LYS A 24 -6.99 14.68 -6.36
C LYS A 24 -8.44 15.05 -6.71
N ALA A 25 -9.14 14.21 -7.45
CA ALA A 25 -10.54 14.44 -7.81
C ALA A 25 -11.49 14.31 -6.62
N ALA A 26 -11.27 13.35 -5.72
CA ALA A 26 -12.14 13.11 -4.58
C ALA A 26 -11.94 14.12 -3.44
N PHE A 27 -10.69 14.53 -3.18
CA PHE A 27 -10.35 15.32 -1.99
C PHE A 27 -9.76 16.70 -2.29
N GLY A 28 -9.49 17.02 -3.56
CA GLY A 28 -8.92 18.31 -3.95
C GLY A 28 -7.49 18.55 -3.46
N VAL A 29 -6.74 17.49 -3.14
CA VAL A 29 -5.35 17.57 -2.66
C VAL A 29 -4.40 16.90 -3.64
N GLU A 30 -3.21 17.47 -3.80
CA GLU A 30 -2.13 16.83 -4.54
C GLU A 30 -1.68 15.57 -3.80
N ALA A 31 -1.54 14.48 -4.55
CA ALA A 31 -1.14 13.18 -4.04
C ALA A 31 0.00 12.62 -4.89
N ARG A 32 0.96 11.99 -4.23
CA ARG A 32 2.06 11.28 -4.86
C ARG A 32 2.17 9.87 -4.29
N VAL A 33 2.20 8.87 -5.16
CA VAL A 33 2.32 7.47 -4.80
C VAL A 33 3.78 7.06 -4.94
N GLU A 34 4.39 6.63 -3.84
CA GLU A 34 5.70 5.99 -3.83
C GLU A 34 5.47 4.47 -3.74
N PRO A 35 5.73 3.72 -4.83
CA PRO A 35 5.53 2.28 -4.84
C PRO A 35 6.62 1.56 -4.03
N PHE A 36 6.36 0.29 -3.71
CA PHE A 36 7.33 -0.65 -3.11
C PHE A 36 7.81 -0.26 -1.71
N ARG A 37 6.87 -0.22 -0.77
CA ARG A 37 7.18 -0.19 0.66
C ARG A 37 7.38 -1.62 1.15
N GLY A 38 8.63 -1.96 1.46
CA GLY A 38 8.95 -3.27 2.03
C GLY A 38 8.44 -3.42 3.46
N ALA A 39 7.87 -4.57 3.79
CA ALA A 39 7.46 -4.91 5.14
C ALA A 39 7.87 -6.34 5.51
N TRP A 40 8.04 -6.57 6.82
CA TRP A 40 8.18 -7.92 7.35
C TRP A 40 6.79 -8.54 7.50
N ILE A 41 6.60 -9.72 6.93
CA ILE A 41 5.38 -10.50 6.99
C ILE A 41 5.66 -11.73 7.84
N ASP A 42 4.80 -12.00 8.83
CA ASP A 42 4.85 -13.24 9.61
C ASP A 42 4.40 -14.42 8.73
N LEU A 43 5.20 -15.48 8.72
CA LEU A 43 4.86 -16.70 8.00
C LEU A 43 3.79 -17.49 8.79
N PRO A 44 2.76 -18.03 8.13
CA PRO A 44 1.83 -18.94 8.79
C PRO A 44 2.59 -20.18 9.25
N GLU A 45 2.05 -20.84 10.28
CA GLU A 45 2.75 -21.94 10.95
C GLU A 45 3.09 -23.11 10.00
N GLU A 46 2.25 -23.35 9.00
CA GLU A 46 2.42 -24.35 7.94
C GLU A 46 3.58 -24.05 6.99
N ASP A 47 3.94 -22.77 6.82
CA ASP A 47 5.02 -22.33 5.95
C ASP A 47 6.39 -22.32 6.66
N LEU A 48 6.40 -22.50 7.98
CA LEU A 48 7.64 -22.56 8.75
C LEU A 48 8.42 -23.82 8.40
N THR A 49 9.73 -23.67 8.23
CA THR A 49 10.62 -24.80 7.95
C THR A 49 10.83 -25.64 9.22
N ARG A 50 10.49 -26.92 9.16
CA ARG A 50 10.67 -27.89 10.25
C ARG A 50 11.47 -29.10 9.78
N LEU A 51 12.47 -29.50 10.56
CA LEU A 51 13.29 -30.66 10.25
C LEU A 51 12.67 -31.93 10.86
N GLY A 52 12.33 -32.89 10.01
CA GLY A 52 11.75 -34.18 10.43
C GLY A 52 10.24 -34.10 10.68
N GLY A 53 9.51 -35.16 10.32
CA GLY A 53 8.05 -35.26 10.47
C GLY A 53 7.30 -35.29 9.13
N ARG A 54 6.01 -35.68 9.17
CA ARG A 54 5.11 -35.66 8.00
C ARG A 54 4.69 -34.24 7.61
N ASP A 55 4.74 -33.31 8.56
CA ASP A 55 4.37 -31.89 8.42
C ASP A 55 5.61 -30.99 8.34
N ALA A 56 6.58 -31.37 7.49
CA ALA A 56 7.87 -30.69 7.39
C ALA A 56 7.81 -29.25 6.81
N GLY A 57 6.61 -28.73 6.53
CA GLY A 57 6.40 -27.40 5.95
C GLY A 57 7.30 -27.18 4.73
N ASN A 58 7.89 -25.98 4.66
CA ASN A 58 8.78 -25.58 3.57
C ASN A 58 10.23 -26.12 3.69
N ALA A 59 10.51 -27.36 4.12
CA ALA A 59 11.87 -27.82 4.46
C ALA A 59 12.84 -28.23 3.32
N ARG A 60 12.52 -28.01 2.03
CA ARG A 60 13.43 -28.39 0.93
C ARG A 60 14.52 -27.35 0.70
N LEU A 61 15.74 -27.67 1.13
CA LEU A 61 16.92 -26.83 0.94
C LEU A 61 17.15 -26.49 -0.54
N GLY A 62 17.47 -25.23 -0.83
CA GLY A 62 17.67 -24.73 -2.20
C GLY A 62 16.38 -24.53 -3.01
N SER A 63 15.21 -24.66 -2.40
CA SER A 63 13.94 -24.37 -3.07
C SER A 63 12.95 -23.62 -2.18
N THR A 64 12.52 -24.22 -1.06
CA THR A 64 11.47 -23.66 -0.19
C THR A 64 11.97 -23.32 1.21
N ALA A 65 13.11 -23.86 1.65
CA ALA A 65 13.61 -23.66 3.01
C ALA A 65 13.78 -22.16 3.35
N LEU A 66 13.06 -21.71 4.38
CA LEU A 66 13.09 -20.36 4.91
C LEU A 66 13.76 -20.34 6.28
N LEU A 67 14.55 -19.30 6.54
CA LEU A 67 15.18 -19.08 7.84
C LEU A 67 14.34 -18.09 8.66
N GLY A 68 13.94 -18.52 9.86
CA GLY A 68 13.17 -17.70 10.79
C GLY A 68 11.65 -17.80 10.59
N SER A 69 10.91 -16.90 11.25
CA SER A 69 9.44 -16.87 11.23
C SER A 69 8.84 -15.74 10.39
N ARG A 70 9.69 -14.95 9.71
CA ARG A 70 9.28 -13.77 8.95
C ARG A 70 10.00 -13.70 7.61
N VAL A 71 9.30 -13.25 6.59
CA VAL A 71 9.87 -12.92 5.28
C VAL A 71 9.75 -11.42 5.01
N PHE A 72 10.75 -10.85 4.36
CA PHE A 72 10.67 -9.46 3.90
C PHE A 72 10.05 -9.43 2.51
N ASP A 73 8.88 -8.81 2.39
CA ASP A 73 8.22 -8.57 1.11
C ASP A 73 8.47 -7.12 0.69
N ALA A 74 9.28 -6.94 -0.37
CA ALA A 74 9.62 -5.63 -0.93
C ALA A 74 8.41 -4.91 -1.59
N SER A 75 7.35 -5.64 -1.89
CA SER A 75 6.11 -5.18 -2.51
C SER A 75 4.92 -5.14 -1.56
N ALA A 76 5.15 -5.26 -0.24
CA ALA A 76 4.08 -5.35 0.76
C ALA A 76 3.12 -4.16 0.80
N GLY A 77 3.52 -3.00 0.27
CA GLY A 77 2.63 -1.85 0.21
C GLY A 77 3.15 -0.64 -0.55
N ILE A 78 2.47 0.48 -0.33
CA ILE A 78 2.78 1.78 -0.92
C ILE A 78 2.83 2.87 0.14
N THR A 79 3.48 3.98 -0.19
CA THR A 79 3.41 5.23 0.59
C THR A 79 2.64 6.26 -0.22
N LEU A 80 1.53 6.76 0.34
CA LEU A 80 0.74 7.84 -0.23
C LEU A 80 1.11 9.16 0.44
N ARG A 81 1.78 10.03 -0.30
CA ARG A 81 2.11 11.39 0.15
C ARG A 81 1.04 12.36 -0.28
N LEU A 82 0.49 13.11 0.66
CA LEU A 82 -0.48 14.17 0.40
C LEU A 82 0.18 15.52 0.65
N GLY A 83 0.21 16.38 -0.37
CA GLY A 83 0.63 17.77 -0.18
C GLY A 83 1.23 18.45 -1.39
N PRO A 84 1.53 19.76 -1.24
CA PRO A 84 1.60 20.50 0.03
C PRO A 84 0.22 20.93 0.58
N LEU A 85 -0.12 20.50 1.81
CA LEU A 85 -1.43 20.72 2.44
C LEU A 85 -1.48 21.99 3.29
N THR A 86 -2.62 22.67 3.29
CA THR A 86 -2.97 23.68 4.31
C THR A 86 -3.21 23.01 5.66
N GLU A 87 -3.12 23.78 6.75
CA GLU A 87 -3.38 23.24 8.10
C GLU A 87 -4.81 22.72 8.26
N ALA A 88 -5.79 23.33 7.58
CA ALA A 88 -7.17 22.84 7.57
C ALA A 88 -7.30 21.47 6.88
N GLN A 89 -6.70 21.32 5.69
CA GLN A 89 -6.67 20.03 4.98
C GLN A 89 -5.92 18.97 5.79
N ARG A 90 -4.78 19.32 6.38
CA ARG A 90 -3.99 18.41 7.22
C ARG A 90 -4.81 17.84 8.36
N ARG A 91 -5.61 18.67 9.04
CA ARG A 91 -6.48 18.22 10.14
C ARG A 91 -7.51 17.19 9.69
N MET A 92 -8.03 17.30 8.47
CA MET A 92 -9.01 16.35 7.93
C MET A 92 -8.42 14.94 7.71
N PHE A 93 -7.11 14.82 7.44
CA PHE A 93 -6.43 13.53 7.20
C PHE A 93 -5.73 12.95 8.43
N LEU A 94 -5.90 13.56 9.61
CA LEU A 94 -5.36 13.02 10.85
C LEU A 94 -6.00 11.66 11.21
N PRO A 95 -5.30 10.83 11.99
CA PRO A 95 -5.92 9.67 12.61
C PRO A 95 -7.16 10.04 13.44
N PRO A 96 -8.15 9.14 13.56
CA PRO A 96 -9.28 9.32 14.47
C PRO A 96 -8.80 9.64 15.89
N PRO A 97 -9.52 10.48 16.66
CA PRO A 97 -10.87 11.02 16.39
C PRO A 97 -10.88 12.35 15.62
N ALA A 98 -9.74 12.94 15.29
CA ALA A 98 -9.67 14.33 14.80
C ALA A 98 -9.91 14.48 13.28
N GLY A 99 -9.52 13.50 12.47
CA GLY A 99 -9.66 13.55 11.01
C GLY A 99 -10.93 12.86 10.52
N THR A 100 -11.63 13.52 9.61
CA THR A 100 -12.86 13.01 8.97
C THR A 100 -12.59 12.27 7.67
N CYS A 101 -11.56 12.68 6.90
CA CYS A 101 -11.34 12.19 5.53
C CYS A 101 -10.36 11.00 5.46
N ARG A 102 -9.65 10.66 6.54
CA ARG A 102 -8.66 9.56 6.53
C ARG A 102 -9.31 8.21 6.26
N ALA A 103 -10.47 7.94 6.87
CA ALA A 103 -11.18 6.68 6.68
C ALA A 103 -11.64 6.51 5.23
N ASP A 104 -12.22 7.55 4.64
CA ASP A 104 -12.68 7.56 3.25
C ASP A 104 -11.51 7.41 2.27
N LEU A 105 -10.39 8.07 2.54
CA LEU A 105 -9.17 7.92 1.74
C LEU A 105 -8.66 6.47 1.77
N LEU A 106 -8.58 5.87 2.95
CA LEU A 106 -8.15 4.47 3.08
C LEU A 106 -9.15 3.51 2.42
N ALA A 107 -10.46 3.79 2.48
CA ALA A 107 -11.48 3.01 1.80
C ALA A 107 -11.34 3.09 0.27
N LEU A 108 -11.10 4.29 -0.25
CA LEU A 108 -10.84 4.54 -1.67
C LEU A 108 -9.57 3.84 -2.15
N VAL A 109 -8.48 3.90 -1.37
CA VAL A 109 -7.24 3.19 -1.68
C VAL A 109 -7.46 1.67 -1.68
N ARG A 110 -8.16 1.13 -0.67
CA ARG A 110 -8.51 -0.30 -0.62
C ARG A 110 -9.39 -0.73 -1.80
N TRP A 111 -10.36 0.10 -2.19
CA TRP A 111 -11.19 -0.17 -3.36
C TRP A 111 -10.36 -0.21 -4.65
N TYR A 112 -9.39 0.69 -4.80
CA TYR A 112 -8.57 0.79 -6.00
C TYR A 112 -7.44 -0.25 -6.04
N LEU A 113 -6.73 -0.51 -4.94
CA LEU A 113 -5.54 -1.38 -4.89
C LEU A 113 -5.81 -2.78 -4.33
N GLY A 114 -6.92 -3.00 -3.63
CA GLY A 114 -7.15 -4.20 -2.84
C GLY A 114 -6.54 -4.10 -1.45
N ASP A 115 -6.27 -5.24 -0.82
CA ASP A 115 -5.78 -5.35 0.56
C ASP A 115 -4.26 -5.16 0.67
N MET A 116 -3.74 -4.06 0.10
CA MET A 116 -2.33 -3.69 0.21
C MET A 116 -2.10 -2.69 1.34
N GLY A 117 -0.95 -2.80 2.01
CA GLY A 117 -0.54 -1.84 3.03
C GLY A 117 -0.38 -0.44 2.45
N CYS A 118 -0.95 0.58 3.09
CA CYS A 118 -0.84 1.97 2.67
C CYS A 118 -0.39 2.85 3.84
N GLU A 119 0.80 3.43 3.76
CA GLU A 119 1.26 4.46 4.70
C GLU A 119 0.87 5.85 4.18
N ILE A 120 0.35 6.72 5.05
CA ILE A 120 -0.04 8.09 4.67
C ILE A 120 0.97 9.08 5.24
N VAL A 121 1.55 9.91 4.38
CA VAL A 121 2.46 11.00 4.76
C VAL A 121 1.81 12.32 4.41
N LEU A 122 1.71 13.21 5.40
CA LEU A 122 1.13 14.55 5.21
C LEU A 122 2.27 15.57 5.10
N GLU A 123 2.42 16.18 3.93
CA GLU A 123 3.41 17.23 3.68
C GLU A 123 2.82 18.61 3.98
N ARG A 124 3.54 19.40 4.79
CA ARG A 124 3.10 20.73 5.23
C ARG A 124 3.57 21.79 4.25
N GLN A 125 2.72 22.77 3.94
CA GLN A 125 3.15 24.02 3.30
C GLN A 125 4.25 24.68 4.16
N GLY A 126 5.50 24.70 3.66
CA GLY A 126 6.64 25.32 4.33
C GLY A 126 7.26 24.52 5.49
N GLY A 127 7.27 23.18 5.46
CA GLY A 127 8.03 22.36 6.43
C GLY A 127 8.03 20.86 6.13
N THR A 128 9.01 20.14 6.68
CA THR A 128 9.26 18.69 6.47
C THR A 128 8.03 17.84 6.86
N GLY A 129 7.56 16.99 5.96
CA GLY A 129 6.38 16.13 6.15
C GLY A 129 6.50 15.16 7.32
N ARG A 130 5.38 14.86 7.98
CA ARG A 130 5.31 13.95 9.13
C ARG A 130 4.64 12.64 8.69
N LYS A 131 5.25 11.50 9.01
CA LYS A 131 4.75 10.16 8.64
C LYS A 131 3.71 9.68 9.65
N TYR A 132 2.57 9.18 9.17
CA TYR A 132 1.52 8.60 10.00
C TYR A 132 1.16 7.20 9.47
N GLY A 133 1.65 6.16 10.16
CA GLY A 133 1.31 4.78 9.86
C GLY A 133 -0.20 4.53 9.86
N CYS A 134 -0.63 3.62 8.97
CA CYS A 134 -1.93 2.95 9.06
C CYS A 134 -1.86 1.91 10.15
#